data_AF-A0A2D0SC92-F1
#
_entry.id   AF-A0A2D0SC92-F1
#
_cell.length_a   1.000
_cell.length_b   1.000
_cell.length_c   1.000
_cell.angle_alpha   90.00
_cell.angle_beta   90.00
_cell.angle_gamma   90.00
#
_symmetry.space_group_name_H-M   'P 1'
#
loop_
_entity.id
_entity.type
_entity.pdbx_description
1 polymer ?
#
loop_
_entity_poly.entity_id
_entity_poly.type
_entity_poly.pdbx_seq_one_letter_code
_entity_poly.pdbx_strand_id
1 'polypeptide(L)'
;MDKVHCARDTLLLLLKSLPMDCYFNIYGFGSHYESFFPKSVQYSQDTMEQAVKKVNEMQADMGGTEILQPLEHISNSLVSPTTQDSCSYLHMVK
;
A
#
# COMPACT_ATOMS: atom_id res chain seq x y z
N MET A 1 -22.86 -6.45 4.98
CA MET A 1 -21.49 -6.54 4.45
C MET A 1 -20.61 -5.63 5.30
N ASP A 2 -19.54 -6.20 5.85
CA ASP A 2 -18.56 -5.45 6.62
C ASP A 2 -17.80 -4.47 5.71
N LYS A 3 -17.67 -3.21 6.15
CA LYS A 3 -17.00 -2.15 5.37
C LYS A 3 -15.55 -2.51 5.01
N VAL A 4 -14.90 -3.27 5.88
CA VAL A 4 -13.54 -3.79 5.72
C VAL A 4 -13.45 -4.75 4.54
N HIS A 5 -14.45 -5.62 4.36
CA HIS A 5 -14.50 -6.53 3.21
C HIS A 5 -14.62 -5.75 1.90
N CYS A 6 -15.47 -4.72 1.85
CA CYS A 6 -15.58 -3.89 0.65
C CYS A 6 -14.27 -3.13 0.33
N ALA A 7 -13.59 -2.60 1.36
CA ALA A 7 -12.30 -1.93 1.19
C ALA A 7 -11.23 -2.89 0.67
N ARG A 8 -11.18 -4.11 1.21
CA ARG A 8 -10.28 -5.17 0.78
C ARG A 8 -10.51 -5.56 -0.67
N ASP A 9 -11.76 -5.82 -1.05
CA ASP A 9 -12.10 -6.22 -2.42
C ASP A 9 -11.79 -5.10 -3.42
N THR A 10 -12.02 -3.85 -3.03
CA THR A 10 -11.63 -2.67 -3.83
C THR A 10 -10.12 -2.59 -3.98
N LEU A 11 -9.35 -2.78 -2.91
CA LEU A 11 -7.89 -2.79 -2.98
C LEU A 11 -7.38 -3.91 -3.90
N LEU A 12 -7.94 -5.12 -3.82
CA LEU A 12 -7.59 -6.22 -4.71
C LEU A 12 -7.85 -5.87 -6.19
N LEU A 13 -8.96 -5.18 -6.48
CA LEU A 13 -9.26 -4.72 -7.83
C LEU A 13 -8.24 -3.68 -8.32
N LEU A 14 -7.89 -2.71 -7.47
CA LEU A 14 -6.89 -1.68 -7.78
C LEU A 14 -5.52 -2.29 -8.07
N LEU A 15 -5.08 -3.24 -7.24
CA LEU A 15 -3.82 -3.96 -7.43
C LEU A 15 -3.79 -4.70 -8.77
N LYS A 16 -4.88 -5.39 -9.12
CA LYS A 16 -4.99 -6.10 -10.41
C LYS A 16 -5.06 -5.17 -11.63
N SER A 17 -5.39 -3.89 -11.41
CA SER A 17 -5.50 -2.88 -12.47
C SER A 17 -4.21 -2.08 -12.68
N LEU A 18 -3.17 -2.34 -11.88
CA LEU A 18 -1.89 -1.66 -12.00
C LEU A 18 -1.22 -1.97 -13.35
N PRO A 19 -0.67 -0.96 -14.04
CA PRO A 19 0.10 -1.17 -15.26
C PRO A 19 1.40 -1.91 -14.96
N MET A 20 1.88 -2.66 -15.95
CA MET A 20 3.23 -3.25 -15.92
C MET A 20 4.28 -2.12 -15.81
N ASP A 21 5.40 -2.40 -15.14
CA ASP A 21 6.53 -1.47 -14.90
C ASP A 21 6.29 -0.27 -13.95
N CYS A 22 5.29 -0.34 -13.07
CA CYS A 22 5.16 0.60 -11.96
C CYS A 22 5.79 0.07 -10.66
N TYR A 23 6.07 0.96 -9.71
CA TYR A 23 6.41 0.58 -8.33
C TYR A 23 5.21 0.83 -7.42
N PHE A 24 4.99 -0.07 -6.46
CA PHE A 24 3.87 0.04 -5.53
C PHE A 24 4.26 -0.34 -4.11
N ASN A 25 3.51 0.20 -3.15
CA ASN A 25 3.49 -0.24 -1.76
C ASN A 25 2.08 0.01 -1.21
N ILE A 26 1.71 -0.75 -0.19
CA ILE A 26 0.40 -0.65 0.46
C ILE A 26 0.65 -0.26 1.91
N TYR A 27 -0.07 0.76 2.37
CA TYR A 27 0.00 1.23 3.75
C TYR A 27 -1.36 1.06 4.41
N GLY A 28 -1.38 0.28 5.48
CA GLY A 28 -2.47 0.27 6.45
C GLY A 28 -2.26 1.40 7.45
N PHE A 29 -3.34 2.08 7.87
CA PHE A 29 -3.26 3.16 8.86
C PHE A 29 -4.41 3.16 9.87
N GLY A 30 -4.08 3.51 11.11
CA GLY A 30 -5.00 3.67 12.24
C GLY A 30 -4.35 4.52 13.32
N SER A 31 -4.26 4.05 14.56
CA SER A 31 -3.42 4.65 15.61
C SER A 31 -1.91 4.44 15.36
N HIS A 32 -1.59 3.51 14.48
CA HIS A 32 -0.25 3.19 13.98
C HIS A 32 -0.35 2.94 12.48
N TYR A 33 0.77 2.79 11.78
CA TYR A 33 0.79 2.44 10.37
C TYR A 33 1.72 1.25 10.10
N GLU A 34 1.41 0.49 9.07
CA GLU A 34 2.24 -0.60 8.59
C GLU A 34 2.36 -0.53 7.07
N SER A 35 3.58 -0.65 6.56
CA SER A 35 3.85 -0.83 5.14
C SER A 35 3.96 -2.31 4.80
N PHE A 36 3.34 -2.73 3.70
CA PHE A 36 3.40 -4.13 3.27
C PHE A 36 4.81 -4.57 2.88
N PHE A 37 5.55 -3.65 2.26
CA PHE A 37 6.96 -3.83 1.90
C PHE A 37 7.82 -2.76 2.59
N PRO A 38 9.09 -3.05 2.94
CA PRO A 38 9.99 -2.06 3.53
C PRO A 38 10.24 -0.83 2.63
N LYS A 39 10.13 -1.01 1.31
CA LYS A 39 10.21 0.04 0.28
C LYS A 39 9.28 -0.35 -0.87
N SER A 40 8.91 0.61 -1.73
CA SER A 40 8.14 0.31 -2.94
C SER A 40 8.85 -0.71 -3.81
N VAL A 41 8.11 -1.70 -4.29
CA VAL A 41 8.61 -2.81 -5.12
C VAL A 41 8.04 -2.71 -6.53
N GLN A 42 8.77 -3.18 -7.53
CA GLN A 42 8.29 -3.21 -8.91
C GLN A 42 7.10 -4.17 -9.00
N TYR A 43 6.05 -3.75 -9.71
CA TYR A 43 4.88 -4.56 -9.99
C TYR A 43 5.26 -5.74 -10.88
N SER A 44 5.20 -6.93 -10.30
CA SER A 44 5.45 -8.23 -10.92
C SER A 44 4.46 -9.25 -10.37
N GLN A 45 4.29 -10.39 -11.05
CA GLN A 45 3.40 -11.45 -10.60
C GLN A 45 3.72 -11.91 -9.15
N ASP A 46 5.00 -12.09 -8.82
CA ASP A 46 5.43 -12.51 -7.49
C ASP A 46 5.05 -11.47 -6.41
N THR A 47 5.43 -10.20 -6.61
CA THR A 47 5.09 -9.12 -5.67
C THR A 47 3.58 -8.92 -5.53
N MET A 48 2.83 -9.17 -6.61
CA MET A 48 1.37 -9.07 -6.63
C MET A 48 0.74 -10.21 -5.82
N GLU A 49 1.22 -11.45 -5.96
CA GLU A 49 0.77 -12.59 -5.16
C GLU A 49 1.06 -12.38 -3.67
N GLN A 50 2.24 -11.85 -3.33
CA GLN A 50 2.58 -11.47 -1.96
C GLN A 50 1.63 -10.40 -1.40
N ALA A 51 1.36 -9.35 -2.19
CA ALA A 51 0.45 -8.29 -1.80
C ALA A 51 -0.99 -8.81 -1.59
N VAL A 52 -1.51 -9.60 -2.53
CA VAL A 52 -2.85 -10.22 -2.43
C VAL A 52 -2.97 -11.09 -1.17
N LYS A 53 -1.93 -11.85 -0.83
CA LYS A 53 -1.93 -12.65 0.40
C LYS A 53 -2.08 -11.77 1.64
N LYS A 54 -1.24 -10.73 1.78
CA LYS A 54 -1.33 -9.79 2.90
C LYS A 54 -2.68 -9.04 2.95
N VAL A 55 -3.21 -8.62 1.80
CA VAL A 55 -4.53 -7.95 1.71
C VAL A 55 -5.64 -8.85 2.24
N ASN A 56 -5.58 -10.16 1.97
CA ASN A 56 -6.55 -11.13 2.50
C ASN A 56 -6.47 -11.31 4.02
N GLU A 57 -5.30 -11.08 4.60
CA GLU A 57 -5.03 -11.19 6.04
C GLU A 57 -5.36 -9.89 6.81
N MET A 58 -5.61 -8.77 6.13
CA MET A 58 -5.93 -7.49 6.78
C MET A 58 -7.20 -7.54 7.62
N GLN A 59 -7.13 -6.89 8.79
CA GLN A 59 -8.24 -6.69 9.71
C GLN A 59 -8.36 -5.20 10.06
N ALA A 60 -9.53 -4.77 10.54
CA ALA A 60 -9.71 -3.40 11.04
C ALA A 60 -9.32 -3.30 12.52
N ASP A 61 -8.10 -3.70 12.83
CA ASP A 61 -7.53 -3.73 14.18
C ASP A 61 -6.52 -2.60 14.43
N MET A 62 -6.29 -1.73 13.44
CA MET A 62 -5.31 -0.64 13.54
C MET A 62 -5.72 0.49 14.49
N GLY A 63 -6.94 0.49 15.01
CA GLY A 63 -7.43 1.48 15.97
C GLY A 63 -7.98 2.76 15.32
N GLY A 64 -7.37 3.91 15.65
CA GLY A 64 -7.81 5.27 15.29
C GLY A 64 -7.78 5.60 13.80
N THR A 65 -7.55 6.87 13.45
CA THR A 65 -7.50 7.32 12.04
C THR A 65 -6.40 8.36 11.85
N GLU A 66 -5.16 7.98 12.16
CA GLU A 66 -3.98 8.84 12.08
C GLU A 66 -3.30 8.67 10.71
N ILE A 67 -3.82 9.35 9.70
CA ILE A 67 -3.26 9.31 8.34
C ILE A 67 -1.98 10.16 8.18
N LEU A 68 -1.72 11.10 9.10
CA LEU A 68 -0.58 12.02 8.97
C LEU A 68 0.76 11.28 9.04
N GLN A 69 0.90 10.35 9.98
CA GLN A 69 2.15 9.60 10.18
C GLN A 69 2.63 8.85 8.91
N PRO A 70 1.80 8.03 8.24
CA PRO A 70 2.23 7.38 7.00
C PRO A 70 2.52 8.42 5.89
N LEU A 71 1.76 9.52 5.80
CA LEU A 71 2.02 10.56 4.79
C LEU A 71 3.38 11.23 4.97
N GLU A 72 3.76 11.57 6.20
CA GLU A 72 5.08 12.14 6.51
C GLU A 72 6.20 11.14 6.18
N HIS A 73 6.02 9.86 6.52
CA HIS A 73 6.98 8.81 6.20
C HIS A 73 7.18 8.66 4.69
N ILE A 74 6.09 8.65 3.93
CA ILE A 74 6.11 8.56 2.47
C ILE A 74 6.79 9.79 1.89
N SER A 75 6.40 11.00 2.33
CA SER A 75 6.99 12.24 1.85
C SER A 75 8.51 12.26 2.05
N ASN A 76 9.00 11.87 3.22
CA ASN A 76 10.43 11.81 3.52
C ASN A 76 11.16 10.74 2.70
N SER A 77 10.51 9.62 2.39
CA SER A 77 11.09 8.53 1.59
C SER A 77 11.27 8.91 0.11
N LEU A 78 10.41 9.81 -0.40
CA LEU A 78 10.47 10.30 -1.78
C LEU A 78 11.60 11.33 -2.02
N VAL A 79 12.22 11.89 -0.98
CA VAL A 79 13.25 12.96 -1.11
C VAL A 79 14.70 12.44 -1.15
N SER A 80 14.91 11.17 -1.50
CA SER A 80 16.26 10.61 -1.64
C SER A 80 16.95 11.18 -2.91
N PRO A 81 18.15 11.80 -2.86
CA PRO A 81 18.73 12.55 -4.00
C PRO A 81 19.23 11.71 -5.19
N THR A 82 19.05 10.39 -5.19
CA THR A 82 19.65 9.50 -6.19
C THR A 82 18.76 8.31 -6.47
N THR A 83 17.78 8.47 -7.35
CA THR A 83 17.60 7.62 -8.54
C THR A 83 16.42 8.14 -9.35
N GLN A 84 16.68 8.21 -10.64
CA GLN A 84 15.76 8.51 -11.72
C GLN A 84 14.74 7.36 -11.90
N ASP A 85 13.54 7.74 -12.32
CA ASP A 85 12.47 6.94 -12.95
C ASP A 85 11.32 6.29 -12.12
N SER A 86 10.16 6.41 -12.78
CA SER A 86 8.84 5.76 -12.65
C SER A 86 7.88 6.13 -11.50
N CYS A 87 6.75 6.69 -11.92
CA CYS A 87 5.53 6.96 -11.17
C CYS A 87 5.20 5.85 -10.16
N SER A 88 5.36 6.12 -8.87
CA SER A 88 4.93 5.22 -7.80
C SER A 88 3.44 5.39 -7.56
N TYR A 89 2.62 4.36 -7.82
CA TYR A 89 1.20 4.40 -7.48
C TYR A 89 1.02 3.99 -6.02
N LEU A 90 0.63 4.96 -5.20
CA LEU A 90 0.44 4.77 -3.77
C LEU A 90 -1.04 4.45 -3.48
N HIS A 91 -1.29 3.30 -2.86
CA HIS A 91 -2.62 2.92 -2.39
C HIS A 91 -2.62 2.89 -0.86
N MET A 92 -3.39 3.81 -0.26
CA MET A 92 -3.60 3.89 1.19
C MET A 92 -4.95 3.28 1.53
N VAL A 93 -4.99 2.38 2.52
CA VAL A 93 -6.23 1.71 2.93
C VAL A 93 -6.41 1.80 4.43
N LYS A 94 -7.64 2.11 4.84
CA LYS A 94 -8.12 2.06 6.23
C LYS A 94 -8.79 0.71 6.48
#